data_AF-A0A964AEE2-F1
#
_entry.id   AF-A0A964AEE2-F1
#
_cell.length_a   1.000
_cell.length_b   1.000
_cell.length_c   1.000
_cell.angle_alpha   90.00
_cell.angle_beta   90.00
_cell.angle_gamma   90.00
#
_symmetry.space_group_name_H-M   'P 1'
#
loop_
_entity.id
_entity.type
_entity.pdbx_description
1 polymer ?
#
loop_
_entity_poly.entity_id
_entity_poly.type
_entity_poly.pdbx_seq_one_letter_code
_entity_poly.pdbx_strand_id
1 'polypeptide(L)'
;MSSQAFTRISAIFGAAMVAVVGGCATTGAKPEDMSAEAHREQAARDAQQARAHDARYDETAIGTKTPPGARGLRGPAASKGFNHPEQWGQYNPTEWHRAQARRFEQHSTAHLEAAKALEGFEDEKCKQFGPEVRSACPLMGPVVSVEPIDGGVRMYFQLGVDMAKLTAHVQCHLAFGRTQGHEGMPGCPLYLPDLTVKQVGDQGLELTTDDASNVEELRRRAAEHVTH
;
A
#
# COMPACT_ATOMS: atom_id res chain seq x y z
N MET A 1 -9.85 15.64 61.53
CA MET A 1 -10.99 14.77 61.19
C MET A 1 -11.96 15.59 60.37
N SER A 2 -11.93 15.47 59.04
CA SER A 2 -12.97 15.98 58.12
C SER A 2 -12.85 15.26 56.78
N SER A 3 -14.01 14.84 56.29
CA SER A 3 -14.29 13.97 55.15
C SER A 3 -13.58 14.31 53.84
N GLN A 4 -13.17 13.27 53.10
CA GLN A 4 -13.06 13.34 51.64
C GLN A 4 -13.94 12.26 51.02
N ALA A 5 -14.78 12.71 50.09
CA ALA A 5 -15.79 11.95 49.38
C ALA A 5 -15.16 11.10 48.27
N PHE A 6 -15.60 9.85 48.16
CA PHE A 6 -15.28 8.96 47.06
C PHE A 6 -16.19 9.23 45.86
N THR A 7 -15.63 9.78 44.79
CA THR A 7 -16.29 9.84 43.47
C THR A 7 -15.90 8.60 42.67
N ARG A 8 -16.86 7.71 42.41
CA ARG A 8 -16.70 6.55 41.51
C ARG A 8 -16.91 7.01 40.07
N ILE A 9 -15.88 6.90 39.23
CA ILE A 9 -15.99 7.09 37.78
C ILE A 9 -16.20 5.71 37.14
N SER A 10 -17.42 5.49 36.63
CA SER A 10 -17.76 4.34 35.81
C SER A 10 -17.14 4.47 34.42
N ALA A 11 -16.25 3.56 34.04
CA ALA A 11 -15.73 3.45 32.69
C ALA A 11 -16.71 2.64 31.82
N ILE A 12 -17.35 3.30 30.85
CA ILE A 12 -18.12 2.64 29.80
C ILE A 12 -17.14 2.26 28.69
N PHE A 13 -16.89 0.96 28.53
CA PHE A 13 -16.18 0.39 27.39
C PHE A 13 -17.04 0.55 26.12
N GLY A 14 -16.77 1.59 25.33
CA GLY A 14 -17.30 1.74 23.99
C GLY A 14 -16.49 0.91 23.00
N ALA A 15 -17.08 -0.19 22.52
CA ALA A 15 -16.53 -0.99 21.43
C ALA A 15 -16.66 -0.22 20.10
N ALA A 16 -15.55 0.26 19.56
CA ALA A 16 -15.49 0.81 18.21
C ALA A 16 -15.45 -0.33 17.19
N MET A 17 -16.58 -0.59 16.53
CA MET A 17 -16.61 -1.33 15.26
C MET A 17 -15.99 -0.44 14.18
N VAL A 18 -14.80 -0.81 13.71
CA VAL A 18 -14.22 -0.24 12.49
C VAL A 18 -14.93 -0.89 11.30
N ALA A 19 -15.86 -0.14 10.71
CA ALA A 19 -16.46 -0.47 9.42
C ALA A 19 -15.42 -0.18 8.32
N VAL A 20 -14.86 -1.22 7.71
CA VAL A 20 -14.10 -1.11 6.46
C VAL A 20 -15.11 -0.87 5.33
N VAL A 21 -15.34 0.39 5.02
CA VAL A 21 -16.16 0.81 3.87
C VAL A 21 -15.28 0.78 2.62
N GLY A 22 -15.76 0.09 1.58
CA GLY A 22 -15.02 -0.19 0.36
C GLY A 22 -14.49 1.05 -0.38
N GLY A 23 -13.22 0.94 -0.78
CA GLY A 23 -12.55 1.81 -1.74
C GLY A 23 -12.31 1.06 -3.05
N CYS A 24 -12.46 1.78 -4.16
CA CYS A 24 -12.43 1.30 -5.54
C CYS A 24 -11.27 0.35 -5.86
N ALA A 25 -11.56 -0.68 -6.64
CA ALA A 25 -10.63 -1.67 -7.15
C ALA A 25 -9.55 -1.03 -8.04
N THR A 26 -8.41 -0.68 -7.46
CA THR A 26 -7.13 -0.86 -8.14
C THR A 26 -6.79 -2.33 -8.00
N THR A 27 -7.10 -3.14 -9.01
CA THR A 27 -6.70 -4.55 -9.04
C THR A 27 -5.18 -4.64 -9.23
N GLY A 28 -4.42 -4.65 -8.14
CA GLY A 28 -2.96 -4.84 -8.14
C GLY A 28 -2.27 -4.12 -7.00
N ALA A 29 -1.15 -4.69 -6.53
CA ALA A 29 -0.24 -4.02 -5.60
C ALA A 29 0.58 -2.97 -6.38
N LYS A 30 0.59 -1.72 -5.93
CA LYS A 30 1.40 -0.68 -6.58
C LYS A 30 2.76 -0.54 -5.89
N PRO A 31 3.85 -0.25 -6.62
CA PRO A 31 5.18 -0.06 -6.02
C PRO A 31 5.21 0.95 -4.88
N GLU A 32 4.44 2.03 -4.95
CA GLU A 32 4.43 3.11 -3.97
C GLU A 32 3.62 2.82 -2.69
N ASP A 33 2.87 1.71 -2.64
CA ASP A 33 2.00 1.38 -1.51
C ASP A 33 2.79 0.97 -0.24
N MET A 34 3.97 0.38 -0.41
CA MET A 34 4.85 -0.08 0.68
C MET A 34 6.29 -0.29 0.20
N SER A 35 7.22 -0.59 1.12
CA SER A 35 8.61 -0.89 0.76
C SER A 35 8.74 -2.20 -0.01
N ALA A 36 9.87 -2.40 -0.70
CA ALA A 36 10.15 -3.64 -1.44
C ALA A 36 10.16 -4.86 -0.49
N GLU A 37 10.67 -4.70 0.72
CA GLU A 37 10.63 -5.73 1.76
C GLU A 37 9.19 -6.05 2.17
N ALA A 38 8.38 -5.04 2.47
CA ALA A 38 6.98 -5.23 2.84
C ALA A 38 6.17 -5.92 1.73
N HIS A 39 6.42 -5.57 0.47
CA HIS A 39 5.83 -6.27 -0.69
C HIS A 39 6.23 -7.75 -0.70
N ARG A 40 7.52 -8.09 -0.52
CA ARG A 40 7.96 -9.49 -0.46
C ARG A 40 7.32 -10.26 0.68
N GLU A 41 7.21 -9.66 1.86
CA GLU A 41 6.55 -10.29 3.00
C GLU A 41 5.07 -10.54 2.72
N GLN A 42 4.37 -9.56 2.14
CA GLN A 42 2.97 -9.70 1.78
C GLN A 42 2.78 -10.79 0.72
N ALA A 43 3.66 -10.85 -0.28
CA ALA A 43 3.67 -11.92 -1.26
C ALA A 43 3.83 -13.30 -0.61
N ALA A 44 4.74 -13.43 0.36
CA ALA A 44 4.93 -14.68 1.08
C ALA A 44 3.68 -15.10 1.89
N ARG A 45 3.01 -14.13 2.53
CA ARG A 45 1.73 -14.34 3.23
C ARG A 45 0.63 -14.78 2.27
N ASP A 46 0.50 -14.14 1.12
CA ASP A 46 -0.49 -14.48 0.12
C ASP A 46 -0.22 -15.88 -0.48
N ALA A 47 1.03 -16.20 -0.81
CA ALA A 47 1.41 -17.53 -1.27
C ALA A 47 1.11 -18.62 -0.23
N GLN A 48 1.25 -18.32 1.07
CA GLN A 48 0.85 -19.25 2.14
C GLN A 48 -0.68 -19.45 2.17
N GLN A 49 -1.44 -18.37 2.03
CA GLN A 49 -2.91 -18.45 1.97
C GLN A 49 -3.38 -19.20 0.73
N ALA A 50 -2.74 -19.02 -0.42
CA ALA A 50 -3.01 -19.79 -1.63
C ALA A 50 -2.88 -21.29 -1.39
N ARG A 51 -1.72 -21.72 -0.85
CA ARG A 51 -1.48 -23.14 -0.49
C ARG A 51 -2.51 -23.67 0.50
N ALA A 52 -2.91 -22.87 1.48
CA ALA A 52 -3.90 -23.27 2.48
C ALA A 52 -5.30 -23.44 1.88
N HIS A 53 -5.67 -22.65 0.87
CA HIS A 53 -6.91 -22.82 0.14
C HIS A 53 -6.84 -24.02 -0.82
N ASP A 54 -5.75 -24.18 -1.56
CA ASP A 54 -5.57 -25.34 -2.44
C ASP A 54 -5.64 -26.67 -1.70
N ALA A 55 -5.04 -26.77 -0.50
CA ALA A 55 -5.11 -27.96 0.33
C ALA A 55 -6.53 -28.32 0.81
N ARG A 56 -7.49 -27.39 0.73
CA ARG A 56 -8.91 -27.58 1.10
C ARG A 56 -9.82 -27.79 -0.11
N TYR A 57 -9.30 -27.62 -1.32
CA TYR A 57 -10.04 -27.94 -2.53
C TYR A 57 -10.02 -29.46 -2.73
N ASP A 58 -11.21 -30.02 -2.92
CA ASP A 58 -11.41 -31.43 -3.26
C ASP A 58 -12.20 -31.47 -4.57
N GLU A 59 -11.55 -31.90 -5.65
CA GLU A 59 -12.18 -31.98 -6.97
C GLU A 59 -13.36 -32.95 -7.03
N THR A 60 -13.40 -33.93 -6.14
CA THR A 60 -14.42 -34.99 -6.09
C THR A 60 -15.59 -34.65 -5.16
N ALA A 61 -15.52 -33.54 -4.42
CA ALA A 61 -16.58 -33.13 -3.52
C ALA A 61 -17.84 -32.74 -4.30
N ILE A 62 -18.97 -33.40 -4.00
CA ILE A 62 -20.27 -33.15 -4.62
C ILE A 62 -21.27 -32.72 -3.54
N GLY A 63 -21.84 -31.52 -3.71
CA GLY A 63 -22.93 -30.97 -2.91
C GLY A 63 -24.21 -30.86 -3.73
N THR A 64 -25.36 -30.95 -3.06
CA THR A 64 -26.69 -30.79 -3.67
C THR A 64 -27.41 -29.59 -3.07
N LYS A 65 -27.89 -28.67 -3.92
CA LYS A 65 -28.72 -27.54 -3.46
C LYS A 65 -30.11 -28.05 -3.09
N THR A 66 -30.37 -28.23 -1.79
CA THR A 66 -31.74 -28.45 -1.29
C THR A 66 -32.42 -27.09 -1.11
N PRO A 67 -33.59 -26.83 -1.70
CA PRO A 67 -34.27 -25.55 -1.58
C PRO A 67 -34.86 -25.39 -0.17
N PRO A 68 -35.11 -24.14 0.24
CA PRO A 68 -35.85 -23.86 1.46
C PRO A 68 -37.22 -24.58 1.42
N GLY A 69 -37.54 -25.36 2.46
CA GLY A 69 -38.83 -26.08 2.57
C GLY A 69 -38.81 -27.58 2.21
N ALA A 70 -37.75 -28.10 1.59
CA ALA A 70 -37.62 -29.54 1.34
C ALA A 70 -37.15 -30.33 2.58
N ARG A 71 -36.53 -29.68 3.57
CA ARG A 71 -36.27 -30.26 4.90
C ARG A 71 -37.57 -30.26 5.73
N GLY A 72 -38.45 -31.24 5.52
CA GLY A 72 -39.63 -31.40 6.37
C GLY A 72 -40.82 -32.13 5.76
N LEU A 73 -40.83 -32.39 4.45
CA LEU A 73 -41.91 -33.14 3.80
C LEU A 73 -41.81 -34.64 4.11
N ARG A 74 -42.28 -35.06 5.29
CA ARG A 74 -42.58 -36.48 5.59
C ARG A 74 -44.05 -36.75 5.26
N GLY A 75 -44.31 -37.46 4.17
CA GLY A 75 -45.64 -37.96 3.83
C GLY A 75 -45.79 -38.35 2.35
N PRO A 76 -46.84 -39.11 1.98
CA PRO A 76 -47.05 -39.65 0.62
C PRO A 76 -47.32 -38.59 -0.47
N ALA A 77 -47.40 -37.31 -0.11
CA ALA A 77 -47.41 -36.18 -1.05
C ALA A 77 -46.00 -35.71 -1.46
N ALA A 78 -44.95 -36.04 -0.69
CA ALA A 78 -43.56 -35.75 -1.04
C ALA A 78 -43.09 -36.56 -2.27
N SER A 79 -43.70 -37.73 -2.50
CA SER A 79 -43.33 -38.66 -3.56
C SER A 79 -43.88 -38.33 -4.95
N LYS A 80 -44.71 -37.29 -5.11
CA LYS A 80 -45.38 -36.99 -6.40
C LYS A 80 -44.91 -35.73 -7.13
N GLY A 81 -43.89 -35.01 -6.66
CA GLY A 81 -43.43 -33.80 -7.37
C GLY A 81 -42.07 -33.20 -7.01
N PHE A 82 -41.38 -33.69 -5.97
CA PHE A 82 -40.10 -33.10 -5.51
C PHE A 82 -38.96 -34.11 -5.36
N ASN A 83 -39.16 -35.36 -5.78
CA ASN A 83 -38.20 -36.46 -5.66
C ASN A 83 -37.45 -36.75 -6.97
N HIS A 84 -37.08 -35.72 -7.73
CA HIS A 84 -36.10 -35.88 -8.79
C HIS A 84 -34.77 -35.30 -8.30
N PRO A 85 -33.86 -36.13 -7.73
CA PRO A 85 -32.51 -35.71 -7.38
C PRO A 85 -31.79 -35.00 -8.52
N GLU A 86 -32.15 -35.36 -9.75
CA GLU A 86 -31.67 -34.83 -11.03
C GLU A 86 -32.02 -33.36 -11.28
N GLN A 87 -33.05 -32.81 -10.61
CA GLN A 87 -33.46 -31.41 -10.73
C GLN A 87 -32.65 -30.48 -9.82
N TRP A 88 -31.88 -31.02 -8.87
CA TRP A 88 -31.01 -30.24 -8.01
C TRP A 88 -29.64 -30.16 -8.67
N GLY A 89 -29.23 -28.95 -9.06
CA GLY A 89 -27.88 -28.72 -9.57
C GLY A 89 -26.83 -29.22 -8.58
N GLN A 90 -26.04 -30.21 -8.98
CA GLN A 90 -24.83 -30.60 -8.29
C GLN A 90 -23.82 -29.45 -8.39
N TYR A 91 -23.09 -29.20 -7.32
CA TYR A 91 -22.00 -28.23 -7.31
C TYR A 91 -20.86 -28.75 -6.44
N ASN A 92 -19.64 -28.29 -6.66
CA ASN A 92 -18.53 -28.61 -5.78
C ASN A 92 -18.48 -27.59 -4.62
N PRO A 93 -18.79 -27.99 -3.38
CA PRO A 93 -18.84 -27.07 -2.24
C PRO A 93 -17.45 -26.52 -1.86
N THR A 94 -16.38 -27.10 -2.38
CA THR A 94 -15.00 -26.66 -2.17
C THR A 94 -14.47 -25.79 -3.32
N GLU A 95 -15.23 -25.59 -4.40
CA GLU A 95 -14.79 -24.82 -5.59
C GLU A 95 -14.34 -23.39 -5.26
N TRP A 96 -14.97 -22.78 -4.25
CA TRP A 96 -14.59 -21.45 -3.77
C TRP A 96 -13.15 -21.40 -3.24
N HIS A 97 -12.63 -22.51 -2.67
CA HIS A 97 -11.24 -22.58 -2.23
C HIS A 97 -10.30 -22.43 -3.43
N ARG A 98 -10.56 -23.13 -4.53
CA ARG A 98 -9.78 -23.00 -5.77
C ARG A 98 -9.83 -21.56 -6.33
N ALA A 99 -10.98 -20.90 -6.24
CA ALA A 99 -11.09 -19.50 -6.65
C ALA A 99 -10.27 -18.56 -5.75
N GLN A 100 -10.25 -18.79 -4.44
CA GLN A 100 -9.45 -18.00 -3.51
C GLN A 100 -7.96 -18.27 -3.63
N ALA A 101 -7.54 -19.52 -3.84
CA ALA A 101 -6.15 -19.85 -4.06
C ALA A 101 -5.56 -19.06 -5.24
N ARG A 102 -6.26 -19.07 -6.38
CA ARG A 102 -5.87 -18.28 -7.57
C ARG A 102 -5.79 -16.78 -7.30
N ARG A 103 -6.70 -16.23 -6.50
CA ARG A 103 -6.67 -14.80 -6.13
C ARG A 103 -5.44 -14.47 -5.31
N PHE A 104 -5.11 -15.30 -4.32
CA PHE A 104 -3.90 -15.13 -3.52
C PHE A 104 -2.62 -15.31 -4.34
N GLU A 105 -2.58 -16.24 -5.29
CA GLU A 105 -1.44 -16.38 -6.21
C GLU A 105 -1.24 -15.13 -7.07
N GLN A 106 -2.34 -14.57 -7.60
CA GLN A 106 -2.31 -13.33 -8.37
C GLN A 106 -1.82 -12.15 -7.52
N HIS A 107 -2.31 -12.02 -6.28
CA HIS A 107 -1.85 -10.98 -5.36
C HIS A 107 -0.38 -11.15 -4.99
N SER A 108 0.05 -12.38 -4.69
CA SER A 108 1.45 -12.69 -4.42
C SER A 108 2.35 -12.28 -5.59
N THR A 109 1.93 -12.55 -6.82
CA THR A 109 2.68 -12.17 -8.02
C THR A 109 2.75 -10.66 -8.17
N ALA A 110 1.63 -9.95 -8.00
CA ALA A 110 1.58 -8.49 -8.08
C ALA A 110 2.49 -7.82 -7.05
N HIS A 111 2.54 -8.32 -5.81
CA HIS A 111 3.47 -7.79 -4.79
C HIS A 111 4.94 -8.05 -5.18
N LEU A 112 5.29 -9.22 -5.73
CA LEU A 112 6.65 -9.50 -6.19
C LEU A 112 7.07 -8.59 -7.36
N GLU A 113 6.16 -8.33 -8.29
CA GLU A 113 6.40 -7.41 -9.40
C GLU A 113 6.60 -5.97 -8.91
N ALA A 114 5.80 -5.52 -7.95
CA ALA A 114 5.95 -4.21 -7.32
C ALA A 114 7.30 -4.06 -6.59
N ALA A 115 7.71 -5.07 -5.81
CA ALA A 115 9.03 -5.08 -5.16
C ALA A 115 10.16 -4.98 -6.18
N LYS A 116 10.09 -5.77 -7.26
CA LYS A 116 11.10 -5.76 -8.32
C LYS A 116 11.15 -4.42 -9.06
N ALA A 117 10.00 -3.76 -9.25
CA ALA A 117 9.94 -2.45 -9.87
C ALA A 117 10.63 -1.38 -9.01
N LEU A 118 10.45 -1.41 -7.70
CA LEU A 118 11.15 -0.54 -6.75
C LEU A 118 12.67 -0.74 -6.83
N GLU A 119 13.12 -2.00 -6.72
CA GLU A 119 14.54 -2.34 -6.77
C GLU A 119 15.18 -1.94 -8.11
N GLY A 120 14.50 -2.20 -9.23
CA GLY A 120 14.97 -1.78 -10.55
C GLY A 120 15.05 -0.25 -10.69
N PHE A 121 14.12 0.48 -10.07
CA PHE A 121 14.15 1.94 -10.05
C PHE A 121 15.31 2.48 -9.19
N GLU A 122 15.54 1.91 -8.00
CA GLU A 122 16.72 2.24 -7.18
C GLU A 122 18.02 1.95 -7.93
N ASP A 123 18.15 0.75 -8.49
CA ASP A 123 19.34 0.35 -9.26
C ASP A 123 19.59 1.27 -10.45
N GLU A 124 18.53 1.74 -11.14
CA GLU A 124 18.67 2.68 -12.25
C GLU A 124 19.15 4.05 -11.78
N LYS A 125 18.50 4.64 -10.77
CA LYS A 125 18.79 6.01 -10.33
C LYS A 125 20.04 6.12 -9.47
N CYS A 126 20.42 5.05 -8.78
CA CYS A 126 21.54 5.05 -7.84
C CYS A 126 22.85 4.45 -8.37
N LYS A 127 22.97 4.17 -9.68
CA LYS A 127 24.18 3.54 -10.28
C LYS A 127 25.50 4.20 -9.89
N GLN A 128 25.51 5.52 -9.73
CA GLN A 128 26.71 6.30 -9.43
C GLN A 128 26.95 6.54 -7.93
N PHE A 129 26.05 6.08 -7.06
CA PHE A 129 26.08 6.36 -5.64
C PHE A 129 26.29 5.08 -4.82
N GLY A 130 27.32 5.11 -3.99
CA GLY A 130 27.57 4.07 -2.98
C GLY A 130 26.48 4.07 -1.90
N PRO A 131 26.28 2.95 -1.17
CA PRO A 131 25.21 2.80 -0.19
C PRO A 131 25.16 3.91 0.87
N GLU A 132 26.32 4.43 1.28
CA GLU A 132 26.41 5.52 2.26
C GLU A 132 25.77 6.81 1.73
N VAL A 133 25.98 7.13 0.44
CA VAL A 133 25.45 8.34 -0.19
C VAL A 133 23.95 8.23 -0.45
N ARG A 134 23.42 7.02 -0.73
CA ARG A 134 21.98 6.81 -0.99
C ARG A 134 21.11 7.26 0.18
N SER A 135 21.56 6.96 1.40
CA SER A 135 20.87 7.33 2.65
C SER A 135 21.04 8.79 3.05
N ALA A 136 22.03 9.51 2.52
CA ALA A 136 22.29 10.90 2.87
C ALA A 136 21.28 11.84 2.19
N CYS A 137 20.71 12.79 2.96
CA CYS A 137 19.75 13.76 2.42
C CYS A 137 20.45 14.76 1.48
N PRO A 138 20.13 14.78 0.18
CA PRO A 138 20.75 15.68 -0.79
C PRO A 138 20.32 17.14 -0.64
N LEU A 139 19.23 17.39 0.11
CA LEU A 139 18.67 18.72 0.32
C LEU A 139 19.21 19.41 1.58
N MET A 140 19.99 18.71 2.41
CA MET A 140 20.61 19.32 3.59
C MET A 140 21.81 20.16 3.21
N GLY A 141 21.70 21.48 3.37
CA GLY A 141 22.83 22.42 3.21
C GLY A 141 22.75 23.36 1.99
N PRO A 142 22.45 22.89 0.76
CA PRO A 142 22.59 23.73 -0.43
C PRO A 142 21.35 24.59 -0.74
N VAL A 143 20.23 24.42 -0.04
CA VAL A 143 18.95 25.11 -0.34
C VAL A 143 18.94 26.52 0.25
N VAL A 144 18.83 27.53 -0.62
CA VAL A 144 18.82 28.97 -0.25
C VAL A 144 17.41 29.50 -0.08
N SER A 145 16.47 29.07 -0.93
CA SER A 145 15.07 29.48 -0.84
C SER A 145 14.15 28.43 -1.42
N VAL A 146 12.88 28.52 -1.02
CA VAL A 146 11.79 27.69 -1.53
C VAL A 146 10.63 28.60 -1.87
N GLU A 147 10.13 28.50 -3.10
CA GLU A 147 8.96 29.22 -3.59
C GLU A 147 7.82 28.22 -3.83
N PRO A 148 6.62 28.45 -3.26
CA PRO A 148 5.45 27.70 -3.64
C PRO A 148 5.13 27.89 -5.13
N ILE A 149 4.81 26.80 -5.82
CA ILE A 149 4.30 26.80 -7.19
C ILE A 149 3.01 25.97 -7.26
N ASP A 150 2.30 26.04 -8.38
CA ASP A 150 1.16 25.17 -8.63
C ASP A 150 1.60 23.70 -8.59
N GLY A 151 0.94 22.88 -7.76
CA GLY A 151 1.25 21.47 -7.59
C GLY A 151 2.50 21.14 -6.75
N GLY A 152 3.17 22.13 -6.15
CA GLY A 152 4.30 21.85 -5.25
C GLY A 152 5.19 23.04 -4.90
N VAL A 153 6.50 22.86 -5.07
CA VAL A 153 7.53 23.85 -4.75
C VAL A 153 8.62 23.94 -5.81
N ARG A 154 9.22 25.11 -5.93
CA ARG A 154 10.50 25.33 -6.58
C ARG A 154 11.54 25.67 -5.51
N MET A 155 12.61 24.89 -5.48
CA MET A 155 13.76 25.09 -4.59
C MET A 155 14.89 25.75 -5.37
N TYR A 156 15.55 26.72 -4.76
CA TYR A 156 16.74 27.36 -5.30
C TYR A 156 17.97 27.03 -4.46
N PHE A 157 19.08 26.78 -5.14
CA PHE A 157 20.31 26.31 -4.52
C PHE A 157 21.43 27.34 -4.58
N GLN A 158 22.40 27.20 -3.68
CA GLN A 158 23.60 28.04 -3.61
C GLN A 158 24.31 28.11 -4.98
N LEU A 159 24.93 29.26 -5.26
CA LEU A 159 25.73 29.42 -6.48
C LEU A 159 26.92 28.46 -6.47
N GLY A 160 27.20 27.82 -7.61
CA GLY A 160 28.29 26.86 -7.75
C GLY A 160 27.94 25.42 -7.42
N VAL A 161 26.70 25.14 -6.99
CA VAL A 161 26.18 23.77 -6.89
C VAL A 161 26.11 23.14 -8.28
N ASP A 162 26.66 21.94 -8.42
CA ASP A 162 26.53 21.13 -9.62
C ASP A 162 25.12 20.55 -9.68
N MET A 163 24.21 21.28 -10.34
CA MET A 163 22.79 20.92 -10.40
C MET A 163 22.52 19.57 -11.04
N ALA A 164 23.38 19.11 -11.97
CA ALA A 164 23.24 17.81 -12.59
C ALA A 164 23.52 16.69 -11.57
N LYS A 165 24.61 16.80 -10.80
CA LYS A 165 24.92 15.85 -9.73
C LYS A 165 23.89 15.88 -8.60
N LEU A 166 23.47 17.08 -8.19
CA LEU A 166 22.44 17.24 -7.18
C LEU A 166 21.11 16.59 -7.62
N THR A 167 20.64 16.89 -8.83
CA THR A 167 19.40 16.31 -9.36
C THR A 167 19.48 14.79 -9.41
N ALA A 168 20.61 14.23 -9.83
CA ALA A 168 20.80 12.80 -9.83
C ALA A 168 20.83 12.19 -8.42
N HIS A 169 21.41 12.89 -7.43
CA HIS A 169 21.40 12.46 -6.02
C HIS A 169 19.98 12.53 -5.44
N VAL A 170 19.22 13.58 -5.74
CA VAL A 170 17.79 13.69 -5.36
C VAL A 170 16.98 12.54 -5.94
N GLN A 171 17.17 12.21 -7.22
CA GLN A 171 16.48 11.09 -7.86
C GLN A 171 16.86 9.75 -7.23
N CYS A 172 18.14 9.55 -6.90
CA CYS A 172 18.58 8.37 -6.17
C CYS A 172 17.97 8.31 -4.76
N HIS A 173 17.95 9.42 -4.01
CA HIS A 173 17.40 9.46 -2.67
C HIS A 173 15.89 9.19 -2.64
N LEU A 174 15.15 9.69 -3.65
CA LEU A 174 13.74 9.36 -3.87
C LEU A 174 13.56 7.85 -4.13
N ALA A 175 14.37 7.27 -5.02
CA ALA A 175 14.29 5.85 -5.35
C ALA A 175 14.64 4.94 -4.18
N PHE A 176 15.68 5.30 -3.42
CA PHE A 176 16.08 4.64 -2.18
C PHE A 176 14.95 4.71 -1.14
N GLY A 177 14.38 5.89 -0.91
CA GLY A 177 13.26 6.07 0.02
C GLY A 177 12.02 5.26 -0.34
N ARG A 178 11.67 5.17 -1.63
CA ARG A 178 10.56 4.31 -2.09
C ARG A 178 10.84 2.82 -1.88
N THR A 179 12.08 2.39 -2.11
CA THR A 179 12.46 0.97 -2.03
C THR A 179 12.57 0.50 -0.58
N GLN A 180 13.20 1.29 0.28
CA GLN A 180 13.42 0.95 1.69
C GLN A 180 12.21 1.30 2.58
N GLY A 181 11.33 2.18 2.10
CA GLY A 181 10.23 2.74 2.88
C GLY A 181 10.61 4.03 3.61
N HIS A 182 9.62 4.61 4.31
CA HIS A 182 9.69 5.98 4.82
C HIS A 182 9.88 6.07 6.36
N GLU A 183 10.13 4.96 7.03
CA GLU A 183 10.23 4.95 8.50
C GLU A 183 11.40 5.82 9.00
N GLY A 184 11.14 6.66 9.99
CA GLY A 184 12.15 7.51 10.61
C GLY A 184 12.51 8.79 9.85
N MET A 185 11.89 9.10 8.70
CA MET A 185 12.17 10.32 7.92
C MET A 185 10.94 11.21 7.64
N PRO A 186 10.08 11.52 8.64
CA PRO A 186 8.83 12.25 8.42
C PRO A 186 9.01 13.70 7.93
N GLY A 187 10.21 14.27 8.07
CA GLY A 187 10.50 15.65 7.63
C GLY A 187 10.96 15.76 6.18
N CYS A 188 11.32 14.67 5.51
CA CYS A 188 11.90 14.75 4.17
C CYS A 188 10.81 15.04 3.13
N PRO A 189 10.93 16.12 2.32
CA PRO A 189 9.96 16.44 1.26
C PRO A 189 9.99 15.40 0.12
N LEU A 190 11.09 14.66 -0.02
CA LEU A 190 11.25 13.64 -1.06
C LEU A 190 10.52 12.33 -0.72
N TYR A 191 9.95 12.20 0.49
CA TYR A 191 9.30 10.99 0.99
C TYR A 191 7.77 11.11 0.95
N LEU A 192 7.27 11.96 0.05
CA LEU A 192 5.86 12.02 -0.27
C LEU A 192 5.57 11.12 -1.49
N PRO A 193 4.42 10.43 -1.51
CA PRO A 193 4.03 9.61 -2.65
C PRO A 193 3.85 10.48 -3.90
N ASP A 194 4.02 9.86 -5.07
CA ASP A 194 3.78 10.47 -6.38
C ASP A 194 4.56 11.76 -6.66
N LEU A 195 5.69 11.95 -5.97
CA LEU A 195 6.56 13.09 -6.21
C LEU A 195 7.28 12.97 -7.56
N THR A 196 7.28 14.07 -8.31
CA THR A 196 8.08 14.29 -9.51
C THR A 196 9.17 15.31 -9.22
N VAL A 197 10.36 15.06 -9.76
CA VAL A 197 11.55 15.91 -9.58
C VAL A 197 12.04 16.38 -10.94
N LYS A 198 12.21 17.68 -11.11
CA LYS A 198 12.67 18.28 -12.37
C LYS A 198 13.65 19.43 -12.12
N GLN A 199 14.79 19.43 -12.80
CA GLN A 199 15.68 20.59 -12.82
C GLN A 199 15.06 21.73 -13.64
N VAL A 200 15.13 22.95 -13.12
CA VAL A 200 14.71 24.17 -13.83
C VAL A 200 15.79 25.24 -13.78
N GLY A 201 16.22 25.68 -14.97
CA GLY A 201 17.33 26.62 -15.10
C GLY A 201 18.64 26.12 -14.48
N ASP A 202 19.49 27.06 -14.09
CA ASP A 202 20.87 26.79 -13.66
C ASP A 202 21.00 26.55 -12.14
N GLN A 203 19.95 26.85 -11.35
CA GLN A 203 20.00 26.78 -9.88
C GLN A 203 18.69 26.29 -9.24
N GLY A 204 17.74 25.77 -10.04
CA GLY A 204 16.41 25.44 -9.56
C GLY A 204 16.07 23.96 -9.67
N LEU A 205 15.28 23.47 -8.72
CA LEU A 205 14.66 22.14 -8.74
C LEU A 205 13.17 22.29 -8.39
N GLU A 206 12.31 21.74 -9.23
CA GLU A 206 10.88 21.63 -8.95
C GLU A 206 10.58 20.25 -8.35
N LEU A 207 9.83 20.27 -7.26
CA LEU A 207 9.20 19.11 -6.66
C LEU A 207 7.69 19.30 -6.79
N THR A 208 7.02 18.40 -7.50
CA THR A 208 5.57 18.45 -7.71
C THR A 208 4.91 17.11 -7.39
N THR A 209 3.63 17.14 -7.07
CA THR A 209 2.82 15.94 -6.85
C THR A 209 1.45 16.12 -7.51
N ASP A 210 0.91 15.05 -8.08
CA ASP A 210 -0.44 15.05 -8.64
C ASP A 210 -1.52 14.86 -7.56
N ASP A 211 -1.11 14.47 -6.35
CA ASP A 211 -1.99 14.37 -5.19
C ASP A 211 -2.12 15.74 -4.49
N ALA A 212 -3.23 16.42 -4.76
CA ALA A 212 -3.56 17.71 -4.17
C ALA A 212 -3.53 17.69 -2.63
N SER A 213 -3.76 16.54 -1.98
CA SER A 213 -3.72 16.42 -0.53
C SER A 213 -2.29 16.50 0.05
N ASN A 214 -1.27 16.23 -0.78
CA ASN A 214 0.13 16.27 -0.37
C ASN A 214 0.83 17.61 -0.65
N VAL A 215 0.21 18.52 -1.40
CA VAL A 215 0.86 19.79 -1.82
C VAL A 215 1.26 20.66 -0.63
N GLU A 216 0.37 20.84 0.35
CA GLU A 216 0.67 21.65 1.54
C GLU A 216 1.76 21.01 2.41
N GLU A 217 1.74 19.68 2.53
CA GLU A 217 2.77 18.96 3.27
C GLU A 217 4.13 19.03 2.56
N LEU A 218 4.15 18.94 1.23
CA LEU A 218 5.35 19.14 0.42
C LEU A 218 5.93 20.54 0.65
N ARG A 219 5.08 21.57 0.61
CA ARG A 219 5.48 22.96 0.87
C ARG A 219 6.07 23.12 2.26
N ARG A 220 5.40 22.58 3.28
CA ARG A 220 5.86 22.64 4.67
C ARG A 220 7.24 21.98 4.84
N ARG A 221 7.39 20.74 4.38
CA ARG A 221 8.66 19.98 4.51
C ARG A 221 9.80 20.62 3.72
N ALA A 222 9.52 21.13 2.52
CA ALA A 222 10.54 21.80 1.72
C ALA A 222 11.04 23.09 2.40
N ALA A 223 10.15 23.88 3.01
CA ALA A 223 10.54 25.08 3.74
C ALA A 223 11.48 24.78 4.93
N GLU A 224 11.34 23.61 5.58
CA GLU A 224 12.23 23.18 6.67
C GLU A 224 13.67 22.89 6.22
N HIS A 225 13.93 22.81 4.91
CA HIS A 225 15.26 22.55 4.34
C HIS A 225 16.01 23.82 3.95
N VAL A 226 15.39 25.00 4.06
CA VAL A 226 16.08 26.28 3.80
C VAL A 226 17.12 26.52 4.89
N THR A 227 18.39 26.66 4.50
CA THR A 227 19.45 27.03 5.45
C THR A 227 19.36 28.50 5.82
N HIS A 228 19.39 28.80 7.12
CA HIS A 228 19.54 30.15 7.67
C HIS A 228 21.01 30.56 7.80
#